data_AF-A0A7S3I1X3-F1
#
_entry.id   AF-A0A7S3I1X3-F1
#
_cell.length_a   1.000
_cell.length_b   1.000
_cell.length_c   1.000
_cell.angle_alpha   90.00
_cell.angle_beta   90.00
_cell.angle_gamma   90.00
#
_symmetry.space_group_name_H-M   'P 1'
#
loop_
_entity.id
_entity.type
_entity.pdbx_description
1 polymer ?
#
loop_
_entity_poly.entity_id
_entity_poly.type
_entity_poly.pdbx_seq_one_letter_code
_entity_poly.pdbx_strand_id
1 'polypeptide(L)'
;GFIARMGGGEWGGGSILHQPFVDERNPPLPPDADNELGTWYRRSGSEYAEESRQYRRTVYMHDEWVKHRSSERFIKNLRTSMRSGVMQALSMELLFMTMMSFFCVLANMLLVGYQDFHGVMHQGPLHGLGPFRALQSVALPALPFTIGMPALSLLLVFRVNTAYARWNEARTLWGGVVNNCRTLVRQANLYFPMNKEAEELKDVLAANTAAFAKALRNFLRGPTDDKVFR
;
A
#
# COMPACT_ATOMS: atom_id res chain seq x y z
N GLY A 1 6.38 14.30 -52.14
CA GLY A 1 6.20 13.55 -53.39
C GLY A 1 7.53 13.01 -53.83
N PHE A 2 7.66 11.69 -53.91
CA PHE A 2 8.28 10.99 -55.05
C PHE A 2 7.94 9.50 -54.86
N ILE A 3 7.29 8.93 -55.87
CA ILE A 3 6.95 7.52 -55.97
C ILE A 3 8.13 6.83 -56.67
N ALA A 4 8.56 5.68 -56.18
CA ALA A 4 9.13 4.64 -57.04
C ALA A 4 8.87 3.26 -56.44
N ARG A 5 8.12 2.47 -57.20
CA ARG A 5 7.73 1.08 -57.02
C ARG A 5 8.69 0.22 -57.83
N MET A 6 9.24 -0.86 -57.27
CA MET A 6 9.68 -2.15 -57.87
C MET A 6 10.46 -2.90 -56.78
N GLY A 7 10.38 -4.21 -56.54
CA GLY A 7 9.61 -5.30 -57.12
C GLY A 7 9.48 -6.42 -56.08
N GLY A 8 8.69 -7.44 -56.41
CA GLY A 8 8.33 -8.54 -55.53
C GLY A 8 9.47 -9.48 -55.17
N GLY A 9 9.32 -10.09 -54.00
CA GLY A 9 10.12 -11.20 -53.49
C GLY A 9 9.46 -11.73 -52.23
N GLU A 10 8.61 -12.75 -52.38
CA GLU A 10 8.10 -13.55 -51.28
C GLU A 10 9.26 -14.28 -50.60
N TRP A 11 9.49 -14.03 -49.31
CA TRP A 11 10.18 -14.96 -48.42
C TRP A 11 9.55 -14.84 -47.03
N GLY A 12 9.04 -15.97 -46.54
CA GLY A 12 8.43 -16.09 -45.22
C GLY A 12 9.42 -15.80 -44.09
N GLY A 13 8.94 -15.12 -43.06
CA GLY A 13 9.66 -14.87 -41.82
C GLY A 13 8.65 -14.70 -40.70
N GLY A 14 8.42 -15.79 -39.96
CA GLY A 14 7.51 -15.80 -38.82
C GLY A 14 7.87 -14.73 -37.79
N SER A 15 6.83 -14.08 -37.27
CA SER A 15 6.90 -13.15 -36.16
C SER A 15 7.60 -13.81 -34.96
N ILE A 16 8.85 -13.44 -34.71
CA ILE A 16 9.55 -13.76 -33.46
C ILE A 16 8.99 -12.83 -32.38
N LEU A 17 7.84 -13.20 -31.82
CA LEU A 17 7.44 -12.72 -30.51
C LEU A 17 8.40 -13.36 -29.51
N HIS A 18 9.16 -12.52 -28.81
CA HIS A 18 9.98 -12.92 -27.67
C HIS A 18 9.05 -13.59 -26.64
N GLN A 19 9.01 -14.93 -26.61
CA GLN A 19 8.37 -15.64 -25.50
C GLN A 19 9.23 -15.45 -24.25
N PRO A 20 8.65 -15.11 -23.09
CA PRO A 20 9.41 -15.05 -21.85
C PRO A 20 9.96 -16.44 -21.53
N PHE A 21 11.22 -16.49 -21.08
CA PHE A 21 11.89 -17.70 -20.62
C PHE A 21 11.11 -18.29 -19.43
N VAL A 22 10.43 -19.41 -19.65
CA VAL A 22 9.77 -20.19 -18.60
C VAL A 22 10.77 -21.25 -18.13
N ASP A 23 11.22 -21.17 -16.88
CA ASP A 23 12.04 -22.21 -16.27
C ASP A 23 11.16 -23.44 -15.97
N GLU A 24 11.16 -24.41 -16.88
CA GLU A 24 10.38 -25.66 -16.76
C GLU A 24 10.73 -26.48 -15.52
N ARG A 25 11.88 -26.22 -14.88
CA ARG A 25 12.29 -26.92 -13.66
C ARG A 25 11.61 -26.38 -12.39
N ASN A 26 10.96 -25.22 -12.47
CA ASN A 26 10.24 -24.64 -11.35
C ASN A 26 9.02 -23.83 -11.85
N PRO A 27 7.89 -24.50 -12.17
CA PRO A 27 6.69 -23.81 -12.63
C PRO A 27 6.19 -22.84 -11.55
N PRO A 28 5.62 -21.68 -11.93
CA PRO A 28 4.97 -20.80 -10.97
C PRO A 28 3.86 -21.59 -10.27
N LEU A 29 3.91 -21.61 -8.93
CA LEU A 29 2.91 -22.28 -8.11
C LEU A 29 1.51 -21.79 -8.50
N PRO A 30 0.52 -22.69 -8.64
CA PRO A 30 -0.86 -22.28 -8.87
C PRO A 30 -1.31 -21.34 -7.73
N PRO A 31 -2.14 -20.32 -8.02
CA PRO A 31 -2.66 -19.45 -6.97
C PRO A 31 -3.35 -20.30 -5.92
N ASP A 32 -2.84 -20.22 -4.70
CA ASP A 32 -3.17 -20.99 -3.50
C ASP A 32 -4.69 -21.18 -3.36
N ALA A 33 -5.21 -22.30 -3.90
CA ALA A 33 -6.64 -22.63 -3.89
C ALA A 33 -7.12 -23.11 -2.51
N ASP A 34 -6.22 -23.22 -1.55
CA ASP A 34 -6.47 -23.59 -0.15
C ASP A 34 -6.68 -22.37 0.77
N ASN A 35 -6.60 -21.15 0.24
CA ASN A 35 -6.70 -19.92 1.05
C ASN A 35 -7.71 -18.91 0.50
N GLU A 36 -8.84 -19.38 -0.08
CA GLU A 36 -9.94 -18.51 -0.49
C GLU A 36 -10.48 -17.66 0.67
N LEU A 37 -10.40 -18.16 1.91
CA LEU A 37 -10.74 -17.42 3.13
C LEU A 37 -9.68 -16.38 3.55
N GLY A 38 -8.47 -16.40 2.99
CA GLY A 38 -7.45 -15.36 3.19
C GLY A 38 -7.43 -14.29 2.10
N THR A 39 -7.90 -14.64 0.89
CA THR A 39 -7.79 -13.79 -0.30
C THR A 39 -8.78 -12.62 -0.30
N TRP A 40 -10.06 -12.83 0.08
CA TRP A 40 -11.06 -11.76 0.26
C TRP A 40 -10.68 -10.73 1.34
N TYR A 41 -10.15 -11.21 2.47
CA TYR A 41 -9.65 -10.36 3.56
C TYR A 41 -8.45 -9.50 3.11
N ARG A 42 -7.51 -10.08 2.34
CA ARG A 42 -6.38 -9.34 1.78
C ARG A 42 -6.81 -8.35 0.69
N ARG A 43 -7.76 -8.73 -0.18
CA ARG A 43 -8.14 -7.98 -1.39
C ARG A 43 -8.93 -6.70 -1.08
N SER A 44 -9.91 -6.73 -0.18
CA SER A 44 -10.80 -5.55 0.02
C SER A 44 -10.10 -4.34 0.66
N GLY A 45 -9.21 -4.57 1.65
CA GLY A 45 -8.45 -3.50 2.30
C GLY A 45 -7.23 -3.04 1.49
N SER A 46 -6.53 -3.96 0.80
CA SER A 46 -5.33 -3.63 0.02
C SER A 46 -5.66 -2.86 -1.26
N GLU A 47 -6.75 -3.20 -1.94
CA GLU A 47 -7.10 -2.62 -3.24
C GLU A 47 -7.45 -1.13 -3.12
N TYR A 48 -8.25 -0.74 -2.12
CA TYR A 48 -8.51 0.67 -1.81
C TYR A 48 -7.23 1.41 -1.37
N ALA A 49 -6.39 0.76 -0.54
CA ALA A 49 -5.13 1.34 -0.09
C ALA A 49 -4.10 1.52 -1.22
N GLU A 50 -4.18 0.74 -2.29
CA GLU A 50 -3.36 0.87 -3.50
C GLU A 50 -3.94 1.86 -4.50
N GLU A 51 -5.25 1.85 -4.72
CA GLU A 51 -5.96 2.76 -5.63
C GLU A 51 -5.85 4.22 -5.16
N SER A 52 -6.01 4.47 -3.85
CA SER A 52 -5.86 5.80 -3.26
C SER A 52 -4.43 6.38 -3.39
N ARG A 53 -3.41 5.55 -3.62
CA ARG A 53 -2.02 6.01 -3.83
C ARG A 53 -1.80 6.62 -5.21
N GLN A 54 -2.60 6.27 -6.21
CA GLN A 54 -2.46 6.78 -7.57
C GLN A 54 -2.75 8.29 -7.66
N TYR A 55 -3.64 8.79 -6.79
CA TYR A 55 -4.09 10.18 -6.79
C TYR A 55 -3.31 11.10 -5.83
N ARG A 56 -2.28 10.59 -5.13
CA ARG A 56 -1.48 11.42 -4.23
C ARG A 56 -0.49 12.28 -5.03
N ARG A 57 -0.76 13.58 -5.13
CA ARG A 57 0.18 14.57 -5.69
C ARG A 57 1.46 14.57 -4.84
N THR A 58 2.62 14.39 -5.49
CA THR A 58 3.91 14.17 -4.81
C THR A 58 4.71 15.45 -4.56
N VAL A 59 4.23 16.59 -5.07
CA VAL A 59 4.95 17.87 -5.01
C VAL A 59 4.20 18.83 -4.10
N TYR A 60 4.87 19.22 -3.02
CA TYR A 60 4.35 20.15 -2.02
C TYR A 60 4.41 21.59 -2.53
N MET A 61 3.26 22.21 -2.75
CA MET A 61 3.15 23.56 -3.32
C MET A 61 2.84 24.62 -2.25
N HIS A 62 2.96 25.89 -2.62
CA HIS A 62 2.69 27.02 -1.72
C HIS A 62 1.29 26.94 -1.07
N ASP A 63 0.25 26.63 -1.85
CA ASP A 63 -1.11 26.48 -1.34
C ASP A 63 -1.23 25.38 -0.27
N GLU A 64 -0.44 24.32 -0.38
CA GLU A 64 -0.38 23.24 0.61
C GLU A 64 0.34 23.68 1.88
N TRP A 65 1.39 24.50 1.74
CA TRP A 65 2.06 25.14 2.87
C TRP A 65 1.12 26.07 3.65
N VAL A 66 0.34 26.90 2.94
CA VAL A 66 -0.67 27.77 3.55
C VAL A 66 -1.73 26.96 4.29
N LYS A 67 -2.20 25.86 3.69
CA LYS A 67 -3.12 24.92 4.36
C LYS A 67 -2.48 24.25 5.58
N HIS A 68 -1.21 23.89 5.51
CA HIS A 68 -0.49 23.21 6.59
C HIS A 68 -0.33 24.09 7.84
N ARG A 69 -0.05 25.39 7.65
CA ARG A 69 0.10 26.36 8.75
C ARG A 69 -1.23 26.85 9.35
N SER A 70 -2.38 26.46 8.80
CA SER A 70 -3.68 26.89 9.32
C SER A 70 -3.96 26.28 10.70
N SER A 71 -4.39 27.11 11.65
CA SER A 71 -4.71 26.69 13.03
C SER A 71 -5.91 25.72 13.07
N GLU A 72 -6.82 25.83 12.11
CA GLU A 72 -8.02 25.00 11.99
C GLU A 72 -7.75 23.61 11.38
N ARG A 73 -6.51 23.36 10.89
CA ARG A 73 -6.13 22.10 10.24
C ARG A 73 -6.43 20.89 11.12
N PHE A 74 -6.18 20.97 12.43
CA PHE A 74 -6.40 19.85 13.34
C PHE A 74 -7.87 19.46 13.44
N ILE A 75 -8.75 20.45 13.60
CA ILE A 75 -10.20 20.22 13.70
C ILE A 75 -10.75 19.70 12.37
N LYS A 76 -10.31 20.29 11.25
CA LYS A 76 -10.67 19.80 9.91
C LYS A 76 -10.24 18.36 9.71
N ASN A 77 -8.99 18.04 10.03
CA ASN A 77 -8.44 16.70 9.91
C ASN A 77 -9.15 15.70 10.84
N LEU A 78 -9.45 16.09 12.07
CA LEU A 78 -10.17 15.27 13.04
C LEU A 78 -11.59 14.95 12.55
N ARG A 79 -12.32 15.94 12.04
CA ARG A 79 -13.65 15.71 11.46
C ARG A 79 -13.58 14.81 10.23
N THR A 80 -12.55 14.96 9.40
CA THR A 80 -12.37 14.12 8.20
C THR A 80 -11.75 12.76 8.51
N SER A 81 -11.24 12.50 9.72
CA SER A 81 -10.59 11.23 10.07
C SER A 81 -11.57 10.06 9.94
N MET A 82 -12.85 10.32 10.21
CA MET A 82 -13.96 9.37 10.07
C MET A 82 -14.18 8.88 8.64
N ARG A 83 -13.67 9.61 7.64
CA ARG A 83 -13.71 9.25 6.21
C ARG A 83 -12.31 9.02 5.65
N SER A 84 -11.31 8.84 6.51
CA SER A 84 -9.93 8.65 6.06
C SER A 84 -9.75 7.27 5.45
N GLY A 85 -8.87 7.19 4.45
CA GLY A 85 -8.58 5.93 3.79
C GLY A 85 -7.96 4.87 4.70
N VAL A 86 -7.33 5.27 5.81
CA VAL A 86 -6.82 4.34 6.83
C VAL A 86 -7.97 3.64 7.53
N MET A 87 -9.02 4.36 7.92
CA MET A 87 -10.18 3.76 8.57
C MET A 87 -10.99 2.89 7.61
N GLN A 88 -11.05 3.26 6.34
CA GLN A 88 -11.70 2.45 5.31
C GLN A 88 -10.93 1.14 5.06
N ALA A 89 -9.59 1.22 5.01
CA ALA A 89 -8.72 0.06 4.84
C ALA A 89 -8.76 -0.92 6.02
N LEU A 90 -9.02 -0.44 7.24
CA LEU A 90 -9.14 -1.25 8.47
C LEU A 90 -10.60 -1.40 8.96
N SER A 91 -11.58 -1.11 8.10
CA SER A 91 -12.97 -0.98 8.52
C SER A 91 -13.57 -2.31 9.02
N MET A 92 -13.17 -3.43 8.41
CA MET A 92 -13.68 -4.75 8.76
C MET A 92 -13.15 -5.23 10.11
N GLU A 93 -11.87 -4.98 10.40
CA GLU A 93 -11.22 -5.30 11.66
C GLU A 93 -11.79 -4.47 12.80
N LEU A 94 -11.96 -3.16 12.56
CA LEU A 94 -12.57 -2.27 13.53
C LEU A 94 -14.02 -2.66 13.81
N LEU A 95 -14.80 -2.99 12.78
CA LEU A 95 -16.17 -3.46 12.93
C LEU A 95 -16.21 -4.74 13.78
N PHE A 96 -15.36 -5.73 13.45
CA PHE A 96 -15.29 -6.99 14.19
C PHE A 96 -14.93 -6.76 15.67
N MET A 97 -13.90 -5.96 15.95
CA MET A 97 -13.49 -5.65 17.32
C MET A 97 -14.57 -4.88 18.10
N THR A 98 -15.25 -3.93 17.46
CA THR A 98 -16.35 -3.17 18.07
C THR A 98 -17.55 -4.05 18.36
N MET A 99 -17.91 -4.94 17.43
CA MET A 99 -18.98 -5.93 17.62
C MET A 99 -18.66 -6.88 18.77
N MET A 100 -17.43 -7.41 18.83
CA MET A 100 -17.00 -8.29 19.91
C MET A 100 -17.02 -7.55 21.27
N SER A 101 -16.53 -6.30 21.30
CA SER A 101 -16.56 -5.48 22.50
C SER A 101 -17.99 -5.21 22.98
N PHE A 102 -18.88 -4.83 22.07
CA PHE A 102 -20.29 -4.61 22.37
C PHE A 102 -20.97 -5.89 22.86
N PHE A 103 -20.68 -7.02 22.22
CA PHE A 103 -21.17 -8.33 22.64
C PHE A 103 -20.70 -8.68 24.06
N CYS A 104 -19.42 -8.50 24.37
CA CYS A 104 -18.88 -8.73 25.71
C CYS A 104 -19.56 -7.83 26.75
N VAL A 105 -19.71 -6.53 26.48
CA VAL A 105 -20.38 -5.59 27.40
C VAL A 105 -21.84 -5.97 27.60
N LEU A 106 -22.56 -6.28 26.52
CA LEU A 106 -23.96 -6.67 26.57
C LEU A 106 -24.15 -8.01 27.33
N ALA A 107 -23.29 -8.99 27.06
CA ALA A 107 -23.30 -10.27 27.78
C ALA A 107 -23.02 -10.08 29.27
N ASN A 108 -22.04 -9.24 29.64
CA ASN A 108 -21.77 -8.91 31.04
C ASN A 108 -22.96 -8.18 31.71
N MET A 109 -23.58 -7.24 31.01
CA MET A 109 -24.77 -6.51 31.49
C MET A 109 -25.97 -7.44 31.72
N LEU A 110 -26.18 -8.44 30.84
CA LEU A 110 -27.29 -9.38 30.94
C LEU A 110 -27.06 -10.49 31.99
N LEU A 111 -25.82 -10.99 32.09
CA LEU A 111 -25.48 -12.16 32.90
C LEU A 111 -25.03 -11.81 34.33
N VAL A 112 -24.27 -10.72 34.51
CA VAL A 112 -23.71 -10.33 35.81
C VAL A 112 -24.53 -9.18 36.39
N GLY A 113 -24.57 -8.06 35.68
CA GLY A 113 -25.25 -6.85 36.10
C GLY A 113 -24.60 -5.60 35.52
N TYR A 114 -25.22 -4.46 35.77
CA TYR A 114 -24.75 -3.16 35.30
C TYR A 114 -24.94 -2.08 36.36
N GLN A 115 -24.16 -1.01 36.21
CA GLN A 115 -24.23 0.16 37.07
C GLN A 115 -25.02 1.26 36.37
N ASP A 116 -26.05 1.76 37.01
CA ASP A 116 -26.84 2.89 36.50
C ASP A 116 -26.07 4.21 36.63
N PHE A 117 -26.54 5.26 35.95
CA PHE A 117 -25.99 6.61 36.09
C PHE A 117 -26.04 7.16 37.53
N HIS A 118 -26.90 6.57 38.38
CA HIS A 118 -26.98 6.87 39.81
C HIS A 118 -26.02 6.05 40.67
N GLY A 119 -25.17 5.23 40.05
CA GLY A 119 -24.18 4.40 40.72
C GLY A 119 -24.73 3.14 41.40
N VAL A 120 -26.04 2.87 41.28
CA VAL A 120 -26.69 1.69 41.85
C VAL A 120 -26.41 0.47 40.96
N MET A 121 -26.07 -0.66 41.59
CA MET A 121 -25.83 -1.92 40.91
C MET A 121 -27.14 -2.67 40.71
N HIS A 122 -27.54 -2.85 39.46
CA HIS A 122 -28.67 -3.69 39.08
C HIS A 122 -28.15 -5.06 38.66
N GLN A 123 -28.75 -6.12 39.20
CA GLN A 123 -28.44 -7.48 38.78
C GLN A 123 -28.94 -7.70 37.36
N GLY A 124 -28.16 -8.43 36.56
CA GLY A 124 -28.53 -8.75 35.19
C GLY A 124 -29.87 -9.51 35.16
N PRO A 125 -30.76 -9.28 34.17
CA PRO A 125 -32.04 -9.97 34.07
C PRO A 125 -31.91 -11.51 34.04
N LEU A 126 -30.76 -12.03 33.62
CA LEU A 126 -30.49 -13.46 33.48
C LEU A 126 -29.59 -14.02 34.60
N HIS A 127 -29.31 -13.23 35.66
CA HIS A 127 -28.36 -13.59 36.73
C HIS A 127 -28.70 -14.93 37.42
N GLY A 128 -29.99 -15.27 37.55
CA GLY A 128 -30.46 -16.46 38.27
C GLY A 128 -30.74 -17.71 37.42
N LEU A 129 -30.58 -17.65 36.10
CA LEU A 129 -30.90 -18.78 35.21
C LEU A 129 -29.82 -19.86 35.28
N GLY A 130 -30.21 -21.05 35.72
CA GLY A 130 -29.35 -22.24 35.92
C GLY A 130 -28.28 -22.51 34.85
N PRO A 131 -28.57 -22.48 33.53
CA PRO A 131 -27.57 -22.79 32.50
C PRO A 131 -26.46 -21.72 32.36
N PHE A 132 -26.68 -20.48 32.82
CA PHE A 132 -25.74 -19.38 32.62
C PHE A 132 -24.84 -19.10 33.83
N ARG A 133 -25.06 -19.79 34.95
CA ARG A 133 -24.27 -19.60 36.18
C ARG A 133 -22.79 -19.93 36.00
N ALA A 134 -22.46 -20.92 35.18
CA ALA A 134 -21.08 -21.29 34.86
C ALA A 134 -20.36 -20.23 34.02
N LEU A 135 -21.09 -19.48 33.19
CA LEU A 135 -20.54 -18.41 32.34
C LEU A 135 -20.22 -17.15 33.15
N GLN A 136 -20.89 -16.93 34.29
CA GLN A 136 -20.64 -15.78 35.18
C GLN A 136 -19.26 -15.83 35.85
N SER A 137 -18.71 -17.02 36.07
CA SER A 137 -17.39 -17.20 36.70
C SER A 137 -16.21 -17.07 35.73
N VAL A 138 -16.47 -16.95 34.43
CA VAL A 138 -15.40 -16.84 33.42
C VAL A 138 -14.90 -15.39 33.38
N ALA A 139 -13.75 -15.15 33.99
CA ALA A 139 -13.05 -13.87 33.93
C ALA A 139 -11.70 -14.03 33.21
N LEU A 140 -11.39 -13.10 32.32
CA LEU A 140 -10.06 -13.04 31.71
C LEU A 140 -9.07 -12.40 32.70
N PRO A 141 -7.92 -13.05 32.99
CA PRO A 141 -6.92 -12.46 33.87
C PRO A 141 -6.32 -11.21 33.22
N ALA A 142 -6.37 -10.07 33.92
CA ALA A 142 -5.88 -8.78 33.40
C ALA A 142 -4.34 -8.69 33.35
N LEU A 143 -3.63 -9.45 34.19
CA LEU A 143 -2.17 -9.43 34.33
C LEU A 143 -1.39 -9.64 33.02
N PRO A 144 -1.67 -10.65 32.18
CA PRO A 144 -0.96 -10.81 30.90
C PRO A 144 -1.18 -9.62 29.96
N PHE A 145 -2.36 -8.99 29.99
CA PHE A 145 -2.65 -7.83 29.16
C PHE A 145 -1.91 -6.58 29.65
N THR A 146 -1.85 -6.34 30.97
CA THR A 146 -1.19 -5.15 31.52
C THR A 146 0.31 -5.12 31.24
N ILE A 147 0.98 -6.28 31.29
CA ILE A 147 2.42 -6.37 30.97
C ILE A 147 2.69 -6.52 29.47
N GLY A 148 1.77 -7.16 28.73
CA GLY A 148 1.94 -7.44 27.30
C GLY A 148 1.74 -6.21 26.41
N MET A 149 0.79 -5.35 26.74
CA MET A 149 0.44 -4.18 25.91
C MET A 149 1.60 -3.18 25.74
N PRO A 150 2.37 -2.80 26.79
CA PRO A 150 3.54 -1.96 26.63
C PRO A 150 4.61 -2.57 25.72
N ALA A 151 4.85 -3.89 25.83
CA ALA A 151 5.83 -4.59 25.01
C ALA A 151 5.42 -4.60 23.52
N LEU A 152 4.13 -4.87 23.23
CA LEU A 152 3.60 -4.81 21.87
C LEU A 152 3.65 -3.39 21.29
N SER A 153 3.34 -2.37 22.10
CA SER A 153 3.44 -0.96 21.71
C SER A 153 4.88 -0.58 21.32
N LEU A 154 5.86 -0.96 22.14
CA LEU A 154 7.27 -0.69 21.88
C LEU A 154 7.75 -1.41 20.60
N LEU A 155 7.37 -2.67 20.43
CA LEU A 155 7.69 -3.45 19.22
C LEU A 155 7.10 -2.80 17.95
N LEU A 156 5.87 -2.29 18.03
CA LEU A 156 5.24 -1.56 16.93
C LEU A 156 6.03 -0.31 16.56
N VAL A 157 6.49 0.47 17.55
CA VAL A 157 7.30 1.67 17.32
C VAL A 157 8.60 1.33 16.58
N PHE A 158 9.33 0.32 17.04
CA PHE A 158 10.56 -0.10 16.36
C PHE A 158 10.28 -0.58 14.93
N ARG A 159 9.23 -1.37 14.72
CA ARG A 159 8.84 -1.86 13.40
C ARG A 159 8.51 -0.71 12.44
N VAL A 160 7.74 0.28 12.90
CA VAL A 160 7.36 1.44 12.08
C VAL A 160 8.58 2.30 11.74
N ASN A 161 9.50 2.50 12.69
CA ASN A 161 10.74 3.26 12.46
C ASN A 161 11.63 2.59 11.41
N THR A 162 11.85 1.28 11.49
CA THR A 162 12.64 0.55 10.49
C THR A 162 11.97 0.57 9.12
N ALA A 163 10.64 0.40 9.06
CA ALA A 163 9.88 0.49 7.81
C ALA A 163 9.99 1.88 7.18
N TYR A 164 9.91 2.94 7.99
CA TYR A 164 10.08 4.31 7.55
C TYR A 164 11.50 4.58 7.01
N ALA A 165 12.53 4.08 7.71
CA ALA A 165 13.91 4.19 7.25
C ALA A 165 14.09 3.54 5.87
N ARG A 166 13.59 2.32 5.67
CA ARG A 166 13.63 1.62 4.38
C ARG A 166 12.89 2.38 3.27
N TRP A 167 11.72 2.94 3.60
CA TRP A 167 10.96 3.77 2.65
C TRP A 167 11.73 5.04 2.25
N ASN A 168 12.36 5.71 3.21
CA ASN A 168 13.13 6.93 2.98
C ASN A 168 14.41 6.66 2.16
N GLU A 169 15.10 5.55 2.45
CA GLU A 169 16.26 5.10 1.69
C GLU A 169 15.89 4.84 0.22
N ALA A 170 14.83 4.06 -0.04
CA ALA A 170 14.35 3.79 -1.39
C ALA A 170 13.99 5.09 -2.15
N ARG A 171 13.32 6.04 -1.48
CA ARG A 171 13.02 7.36 -2.07
C ARG A 171 14.29 8.14 -2.42
N THR A 172 15.28 8.10 -1.55
CA THR A 172 16.56 8.81 -1.74
C THR A 172 17.35 8.21 -2.90
N LEU A 173 17.44 6.88 -2.97
CA LEU A 173 18.06 6.17 -4.09
C LEU A 173 17.36 6.47 -5.42
N TRP A 174 16.02 6.43 -5.44
CA TRP A 174 15.25 6.80 -6.63
C TRP A 174 15.51 8.24 -7.06
N GLY A 175 15.56 9.18 -6.10
CA GLY A 175 15.96 10.57 -6.36
C GLY A 175 17.35 10.68 -6.97
N GLY A 176 18.31 9.91 -6.45
CA GLY A 176 19.68 9.81 -6.97
C GLY A 176 19.73 9.31 -8.41
N VAL A 177 18.99 8.25 -8.74
CA VAL A 177 18.90 7.71 -10.11
C VAL A 177 18.42 8.79 -11.09
N VAL A 178 17.31 9.47 -10.78
CA VAL A 178 16.77 10.51 -11.68
C VAL A 178 17.74 11.70 -11.80
N ASN A 179 18.42 12.09 -10.71
CA ASN A 179 19.40 13.15 -10.75
C ASN A 179 20.63 12.80 -11.61
N ASN A 180 21.11 11.55 -11.52
CA ASN A 180 22.20 11.05 -12.35
C ASN A 180 21.82 11.01 -13.83
N CYS A 181 20.60 10.55 -14.17
CA CYS A 181 20.10 10.60 -15.55
C CYS A 181 20.08 12.04 -16.10
N ARG A 182 19.59 13.03 -15.33
CA ARG A 182 19.61 14.45 -15.74
C ARG A 182 21.02 14.99 -15.90
N THR A 183 21.93 14.62 -14.98
CA THR A 183 23.33 15.06 -15.04
C THR A 183 24.02 14.50 -16.27
N LEU A 184 23.75 13.24 -16.63
CA LEU A 184 24.29 12.58 -17.81
C LEU A 184 23.85 13.29 -19.09
N VAL A 185 22.56 13.60 -19.24
CA VAL A 185 22.05 14.36 -20.40
C VAL A 185 22.65 15.77 -20.45
N ARG A 186 22.79 16.44 -19.30
CA ARG A 186 23.43 17.77 -19.23
C ARG A 186 24.90 17.72 -19.64
N GLN A 187 25.64 16.70 -19.19
CA GLN A 187 27.04 16.50 -19.58
C GLN A 187 27.15 16.20 -21.08
N ALA A 188 26.25 15.38 -21.63
CA ALA A 188 26.21 15.13 -23.06
C ALA A 188 26.00 16.43 -23.87
N ASN A 189 25.08 17.29 -23.43
CA ASN A 189 24.89 18.60 -24.06
C ASN A 189 26.10 19.54 -23.97
N LEU A 190 26.97 19.36 -22.97
CA LEU A 190 28.16 20.21 -22.76
C LEU A 190 29.39 19.70 -23.52
N TYR A 191 29.62 18.40 -23.55
CA TYR A 191 30.86 17.80 -24.06
C TYR A 191 30.79 17.37 -25.53
N PHE A 192 29.60 17.11 -26.07
CA PHE A 192 29.47 16.73 -27.48
C PHE A 192 29.60 17.95 -28.40
N PRO A 193 30.29 17.82 -29.54
CA PRO A 193 30.44 18.90 -30.52
C PRO A 193 29.10 19.24 -31.19
N MET A 194 28.98 20.46 -31.73
CA MET A 194 27.77 20.96 -32.39
C MET A 194 27.68 20.46 -33.85
N ASN A 195 27.71 19.14 -34.04
CA ASN A 195 27.62 18.47 -35.34
C ASN A 195 26.34 17.62 -35.42
N LYS A 196 25.83 17.37 -36.63
CA LYS A 196 24.58 16.61 -36.82
C LYS A 196 24.62 15.20 -36.21
N GLU A 197 25.73 14.47 -36.39
CA GLU A 197 25.92 13.13 -35.79
C GLU A 197 25.91 13.16 -34.26
N ALA A 198 26.49 14.22 -33.67
CA ALA A 198 26.50 14.42 -32.23
C ALA A 198 25.13 14.81 -31.68
N GLU A 199 24.29 15.49 -32.48
CA GLU A 199 22.88 15.74 -32.14
C GLU A 199 22.09 14.44 -32.04
N GLU A 200 22.23 13.55 -33.02
CA GLU A 200 21.58 12.24 -33.03
C GLU A 200 22.00 11.38 -31.82
N LEU A 201 23.28 11.40 -31.45
CA LEU A 201 23.80 10.72 -30.26
C LEU A 201 23.21 11.27 -28.95
N LYS A 202 23.07 12.60 -28.83
CA LYS A 202 22.43 13.24 -27.66
C LYS A 202 20.97 12.83 -27.52
N ASP A 203 20.23 12.78 -28.62
CA ASP A 203 18.82 12.37 -28.64
C ASP A 203 18.66 10.90 -28.23
N VAL A 204 19.49 10.00 -28.76
CA VAL A 204 19.49 8.58 -28.38
C VAL A 204 19.83 8.40 -26.91
N LEU A 205 20.81 9.14 -26.38
CA LEU A 205 21.19 9.09 -24.98
C LEU A 205 20.08 9.61 -24.05
N ALA A 206 19.42 10.70 -24.43
CA ALA A 206 18.26 11.23 -23.71
C ALA A 206 17.08 10.23 -23.71
N ALA A 207 16.82 9.58 -24.85
CA ALA A 207 15.81 8.53 -24.96
C ALA A 207 16.14 7.32 -24.07
N ASN A 208 17.40 6.86 -24.09
CA ASN A 208 17.85 5.71 -23.30
C ASN A 208 17.80 5.97 -21.79
N THR A 209 18.20 7.17 -21.34
CA THR A 209 18.11 7.54 -19.91
C THR A 209 16.66 7.60 -19.42
N ALA A 210 15.73 8.10 -20.25
CA ALA A 210 14.31 8.09 -19.94
C ALA A 210 13.71 6.67 -19.95
N ALA A 211 14.12 5.83 -20.92
CA ALA A 211 13.72 4.44 -21.01
C ALA A 211 14.21 3.62 -19.81
N PHE A 212 15.45 3.84 -19.35
CA PHE A 212 16.02 3.18 -18.18
C PHE A 212 15.17 3.41 -16.92
N ALA A 213 14.77 4.65 -16.63
CA ALA A 213 13.95 4.95 -15.46
C ALA A 213 12.57 4.26 -15.52
N LYS A 214 11.97 4.16 -16.72
CA LYS A 214 10.71 3.43 -16.92
C LYS A 214 10.90 1.92 -16.78
N ALA A 215 11.93 1.36 -17.39
CA ALA A 215 12.26 -0.06 -17.30
C ALA A 215 12.54 -0.47 -15.84
N LEU A 216 13.31 0.33 -15.10
CA LEU A 216 13.59 0.09 -13.68
C LEU A 216 12.32 0.12 -12.82
N ARG A 217 11.40 1.07 -13.06
CA ARG A 217 10.10 1.11 -12.38
C ARG A 217 9.32 -0.17 -12.61
N ASN A 218 9.28 -0.65 -13.84
CA ASN A 218 8.52 -1.85 -14.23
C ASN A 218 9.16 -3.11 -13.64
N PHE A 219 10.49 -3.21 -13.68
CA PHE A 219 11.24 -4.27 -13.02
C PHE A 219 10.93 -4.35 -11.51
N LEU A 220 10.88 -3.21 -10.81
CA LEU A 220 10.60 -3.16 -9.37
C LEU A 220 9.14 -3.45 -9.00
N ARG A 221 8.18 -3.24 -9.92
CA ARG A 221 6.75 -3.49 -9.71
C ARG A 221 6.33 -4.93 -10.01
N GLY A 222 7.15 -5.65 -10.78
CA GLY A 222 6.89 -7.01 -11.19
C GLY A 222 5.99 -7.12 -12.43
N PRO A 223 5.84 -8.34 -12.98
CA PRO A 223 5.25 -8.57 -14.31
C PRO A 223 3.74 -8.31 -14.42
N THR A 224 3.06 -8.06 -13.30
CA THR A 224 1.59 -8.01 -13.21
C THR A 224 1.00 -6.60 -13.25
N ASP A 225 1.83 -5.55 -13.11
CA ASP A 225 1.38 -4.16 -12.87
C ASP A 225 1.38 -3.25 -14.12
N ASP A 226 1.86 -3.72 -15.29
CA ASP A 226 1.89 -2.90 -16.50
C ASP A 226 1.08 -3.52 -17.65
N LYS A 227 0.11 -2.75 -18.19
CA LYS A 227 -0.70 -3.16 -19.36
C LYS A 227 0.01 -2.88 -20.69
N VAL A 228 1.03 -2.02 -20.69
CA VAL A 228 1.70 -1.54 -21.92
C VAL A 228 2.96 -2.37 -22.26
N PHE A 229 3.60 -2.96 -21.24
CA PHE A 229 4.74 -3.87 -21.39
C PHE A 229 4.38 -5.33 -21.06
N ARG A 230 3.09 -5.66 -21.14
CA ARG A 230 2.59 -7.04 -21.12
C ARG A 230 2.76 -7.68 -22.50
#